data_AF-A0A9E0X667-F1
#
_entry.id   AF-A0A9E0X667-F1
#
_cell.length_a   1.000
_cell.length_b   1.000
_cell.length_c   1.000
_cell.angle_alpha   90.00
_cell.angle_beta   90.00
_cell.angle_gamma   90.00
#
_symmetry.space_group_name_H-M   'P 1'
#
loop_
_entity.id
_entity.type
_entity.pdbx_description
1 polymer ?
#
loop_
_entity_poly.entity_id
_entity_poly.type
_entity_poly.pdbx_seq_one_letter_code
_entity_poly.pdbx_strand_id
1 'polypeptide(L)'
;MTEATPHLCLLGDANSPHARRWAGEMLARGWRVSLVTARPEQLDGVEQRVLPPVRRSTDWLLRAGAARRHVQELAPDIVHAHYITS
;
A
#
# COMPACT_ATOMS: atom_id res chain seq x y z
N MET A 1 22.07 -2.39 19.19
CA MET A 1 20.64 -2.50 18.84
C MET A 1 20.52 -2.06 17.40
N THR A 2 20.25 -2.97 16.47
CA THR A 2 19.84 -2.58 15.10
C THR A 2 18.48 -1.93 15.24
N GLU A 3 18.41 -0.62 15.01
CA GLU A 3 17.12 0.07 14.95
C GLU A 3 16.33 -0.54 13.80
N ALA A 4 15.13 -1.05 14.08
CA ALA A 4 14.28 -1.62 13.05
C ALA A 4 13.90 -0.50 12.08
N THR A 5 14.12 -0.72 10.79
CA THR A 5 13.74 0.24 9.76
C THR A 5 12.23 0.43 9.78
N PRO A 6 11.71 1.64 10.06
CA PRO A 6 10.28 1.86 10.17
C PRO A 6 9.59 1.60 8.83
N HIS A 7 8.37 1.07 8.90
CA HIS A 7 7.62 0.59 7.75
C HIS A 7 6.30 1.35 7.57
N LEU A 8 6.17 2.00 6.42
CA LEU A 8 4.94 2.61 5.95
C LEU A 8 4.22 1.72 4.94
N CYS A 9 2.95 1.43 5.18
CA CYS A 9 2.06 0.82 4.22
C CYS A 9 1.08 1.85 3.64
N LEU A 10 1.12 2.05 2.33
CA LEU A 10 0.18 2.88 1.58
C LEU A 10 -1.01 2.03 1.10
N LEU A 11 -2.22 2.58 1.18
CA LEU A 11 -3.41 2.04 0.51
C LEU A 11 -3.85 3.03 -0.57
N GLY A 12 -3.83 2.61 -1.84
CA GLY A 12 -4.26 3.46 -2.96
C GLY A 12 -3.80 2.98 -4.34
N ASP A 13 -4.07 3.78 -5.36
CA ASP A 13 -3.57 3.52 -6.73
C ASP A 13 -2.08 3.88 -6.85
N ALA A 14 -1.30 3.01 -7.51
CA ALA A 14 0.13 3.21 -7.71
C ALA A 14 0.45 4.47 -8.54
N ASN A 15 -0.44 4.83 -9.48
CA ASN A 15 -0.32 6.06 -10.26
C ASN A 15 -0.73 7.33 -9.50
N SER A 16 -1.29 7.21 -8.29
CA SER A 16 -1.76 8.40 -7.59
C SER A 16 -0.55 9.29 -7.22
N PRO A 17 -0.58 10.61 -7.56
CA PRO A 17 0.51 11.52 -7.21
C PRO A 17 0.78 11.55 -5.71
N HIS A 18 -0.26 11.35 -4.90
CA HIS A 18 -0.16 11.28 -3.45
C HIS A 18 0.63 10.05 -2.98
N ALA A 19 0.30 8.84 -3.46
CA ALA A 19 1.02 7.64 -3.07
C ALA A 19 2.49 7.69 -3.53
N ARG A 20 2.75 8.19 -4.75
CA ARG A 20 4.11 8.30 -5.29
C ARG A 20 4.97 9.30 -4.50
N ARG A 21 4.41 10.46 -4.12
CA ARG A 21 5.11 11.44 -3.28
C ARG A 21 5.43 10.85 -1.91
N TRP A 22 4.46 10.24 -1.24
CA TRP A 22 4.70 9.62 0.07
C TRP A 22 5.73 8.49 -0.02
N ALA A 23 5.61 7.61 -1.00
CA ALA A 23 6.57 6.52 -1.19
C ALA A 23 7.98 7.05 -1.40
N GLY A 24 8.17 7.99 -2.33
CA GLY A 24 9.48 8.57 -2.61
C GLY A 24 10.10 9.26 -1.40
N GLU A 25 9.33 10.11 -0.71
CA GLU A 25 9.81 10.85 0.46
C GLU A 25 10.20 9.91 1.62
N MET A 26 9.45 8.83 1.83
CA MET A 26 9.74 7.90 2.92
C MET A 26 10.90 6.97 2.58
N LEU A 27 11.01 6.51 1.34
CA LEU A 27 12.19 5.79 0.87
C LEU A 27 13.45 6.64 1.00
N ALA A 28 13.39 7.92 0.65
CA ALA A 28 14.52 8.86 0.81
C ALA A 28 14.94 9.06 2.27
N ARG A 29 14.03 8.85 3.22
CA ARG A 29 14.28 8.87 4.67
C ARG A 29 14.75 7.52 5.21
N GLY A 30 14.95 6.53 4.33
CA GLY A 30 15.39 5.18 4.70
C GLY A 30 14.27 4.30 5.26
N TRP A 31 13.00 4.65 5.06
CA TRP A 31 11.88 3.80 5.51
C TRP A 31 11.68 2.62 4.55
N ARG A 32 11.18 1.52 5.09
CA ARG A 32 10.54 0.49 4.26
C ARG A 32 9.19 1.03 3.80
N VAL A 33 8.86 0.84 2.53
CA VAL A 33 7.55 1.24 1.99
C VAL A 33 6.91 0.08 1.27
N SER A 34 5.64 -0.18 1.60
CA SER A 34 4.78 -1.09 0.83
C SER A 34 3.53 -0.38 0.35
N LEU A 35 2.96 -0.83 -0.75
CA LEU A 35 1.72 -0.31 -1.32
C LEU A 35 0.75 -1.46 -1.58
N VAL A 36 -0.44 -1.41 -0.98
CA VAL A 36 -1.56 -2.27 -1.36
C VAL A 36 -2.41 -1.52 -2.38
N THR A 37 -2.55 -2.08 -3.58
CA THR A 37 -3.16 -1.40 -4.73
C THR A 37 -3.99 -2.34 -5.60
N ALA A 38 -5.04 -1.83 -6.24
CA ALA A 38 -5.73 -2.58 -7.30
C ALA A 38 -5.20 -2.26 -8.71
N ARG A 39 -4.40 -1.21 -8.84
CA ARG A 39 -3.82 -0.73 -10.10
C ARG A 39 -2.32 -0.59 -9.92
N PRO A 40 -1.56 -1.69 -10.08
CA PRO A 40 -0.12 -1.67 -9.93
C PRO A 40 0.54 -0.85 -11.05
N GLU A 41 1.65 -0.20 -10.71
CA GLU A 41 2.51 0.54 -11.63
C GLU A 41 3.95 0.44 -11.13
N GLN A 42 4.94 0.62 -12.00
CA GLN A 42 6.34 0.56 -11.60
C GLN A 42 6.70 1.68 -10.61
N LEU A 43 7.00 1.30 -9.37
CA LEU A 43 7.54 2.16 -8.32
C LEU A 43 8.78 1.48 -7.72
N ASP A 44 9.96 2.05 -7.98
CA ASP A 44 11.23 1.48 -7.51
C ASP A 44 11.32 1.56 -5.98
N GLY A 45 11.80 0.47 -5.37
CA GLY A 45 11.96 0.37 -3.91
C GLY A 45 10.67 0.16 -3.11
N VAL A 46 9.51 0.08 -3.76
CA VAL A 46 8.21 -0.14 -3.09
C VAL A 46 7.73 -1.58 -3.28
N GLU A 47 7.48 -2.28 -2.18
CA GLU A 47 6.84 -3.60 -2.21
C GLU A 47 5.34 -3.46 -2.51
N GLN A 48 4.85 -4.05 -3.60
CA GLN A 48 3.44 -3.95 -3.99
C GLN A 48 2.64 -5.22 -3.69
N ARG A 49 1.48 -5.06 -3.04
CA ARG A 49 0.48 -6.11 -2.83
C ARG A 49 -0.76 -5.80 -3.68
N VAL A 50 -0.98 -6.61 -4.71
CA VAL A 50 -2.03 -6.35 -5.70
C VAL A 50 -3.35 -6.96 -5.23
N LEU A 51 -4.37 -6.12 -5.13
CA LEU A 51 -5.74 -6.53 -4.83
C LEU A 51 -6.43 -7.09 -6.08
N PRO A 52 -7.32 -8.08 -5.91
CA PRO A 52 -8.11 -8.60 -7.02
C PRO A 52 -9.04 -7.51 -7.59
N PRO A 53 -9.33 -7.55 -8.91
CA PRO A 53 -10.23 -6.60 -9.55
C PRO A 53 -11.66 -6.76 -9.04
N VAL A 54 -12.38 -5.63 -8.91
CA VAL A 54 -13.82 -5.61 -8.58
C VAL A 54 -14.63 -5.68 -9.87
N ARG A 55 -15.46 -6.70 -10.02
CA ARG A 55 -16.38 -6.86 -11.17
C ARG A 55 -17.85 -6.80 -10.76
N ARG A 56 -18.15 -7.07 -9.49
CA ARG A 56 -19.50 -7.08 -8.89
C ARG A 56 -19.44 -6.48 -7.48
N SER A 57 -20.57 -6.00 -6.96
CA SER A 57 -20.62 -5.33 -5.65
C SER A 57 -20.13 -6.21 -4.48
N THR A 58 -20.31 -7.54 -4.57
CA THR A 58 -19.79 -8.49 -3.58
C THR A 58 -18.25 -8.53 -3.53
N ASP A 59 -17.58 -8.20 -4.63
CA ASP A 59 -16.12 -8.19 -4.70
C ASP A 59 -15.53 -7.07 -3.85
N TRP A 60 -16.32 -6.03 -3.53
CA TRP A 60 -15.92 -4.98 -2.59
C TRP A 60 -15.65 -5.58 -1.20
N LEU A 61 -16.57 -6.42 -0.69
CA LEU A 61 -16.44 -7.03 0.64
C LEU A 61 -15.20 -7.94 0.70
N LEU A 62 -14.96 -8.71 -0.36
CA LEU A 62 -13.77 -9.55 -0.50
C LEU A 62 -12.48 -8.71 -0.58
N ARG A 63 -12.53 -7.56 -1.28
CA ARG A 63 -11.39 -6.66 -1.43
C ARG A 63 -10.97 -6.00 -0.11
N ALA A 64 -11.93 -5.62 0.74
CA ALA A 64 -11.61 -5.13 2.08
C ALA A 64 -10.92 -6.21 2.94
N GLY A 65 -11.39 -7.47 2.86
CA GLY A 65 -10.74 -8.60 3.51
C GLY A 65 -9.32 -8.87 3.00
N ALA A 66 -9.13 -8.84 1.68
CA ALA A 66 -7.82 -9.00 1.04
C ALA A 66 -6.84 -7.87 1.43
N ALA A 67 -7.30 -6.62 1.42
CA ALA A 67 -6.49 -5.48 1.86
C ALA A 67 -6.06 -5.62 3.32
N ARG A 68 -7.01 -5.98 4.20
CA ARG A 68 -6.71 -6.24 5.62
C ARG A 68 -5.67 -7.35 5.78
N ARG A 69 -5.84 -8.46 5.06
CA ARG A 69 -4.88 -9.58 5.08
C ARG A 69 -3.48 -9.13 4.68
N HIS A 70 -3.35 -8.38 3.58
CA HIS A 70 -2.05 -7.87 3.14
C HIS A 70 -1.41 -6.93 4.15
N VAL A 71 -2.18 -6.02 4.76
CA VAL A 71 -1.68 -5.15 5.82
C VAL A 71 -1.19 -5.97 7.02
N GLN A 72 -1.92 -7.02 7.40
CA GLN A 72 -1.51 -7.90 8.51
C GLN A 72 -0.25 -8.71 8.20
N GLU A 73 -0.13 -9.26 6.99
CA GLU A 73 1.07 -9.99 6.53
C GLU A 73 2.29 -9.08 6.43
N LEU A 74 2.08 -7.82 6.05
CA LEU A 74 3.12 -6.81 5.95
C LEU A 74 3.61 -6.30 7.31
N ALA A 75 2.73 -6.33 8.33
CA ALA A 75 2.98 -5.81 9.69
C ALA A 75 3.64 -4.42 9.71
N PRO A 76 3.04 -3.40 9.07
CA PRO A 76 3.60 -2.05 9.06
C PRO A 76 3.42 -1.33 10.39
N ASP A 77 4.31 -0.39 10.68
CA ASP A 77 4.18 0.51 11.83
C ASP A 77 3.09 1.56 11.59
N ILE A 78 2.94 2.00 10.34
CA ILE A 78 1.96 3.01 9.93
C ILE A 78 1.23 2.56 8.67
N VAL A 79 -0.10 2.71 8.69
CA VAL A 79 -0.94 2.59 7.48
C VAL A 79 -1.42 3.98 7.09
N HIS A 80 -1.09 4.40 5.87
CA HIS A 80 -1.55 5.67 5.29
C HIS A 80 -2.46 5.39 4.11
N ALA A 81 -3.76 5.65 4.29
CA ALA A 81 -4.77 5.46 3.27
C ALA A 81 -5.25 6.82 2.76
N HIS A 82 -5.04 7.09 1.47
CA HIS A 82 -5.53 8.31 0.84
C HIS A 82 -6.72 7.99 -0.06
N TYR A 83 -7.92 8.37 0.39
CA TYR A 83 -9.22 8.23 -0.30
C TYR A 83 -9.49 6.86 -0.94
N ILE A 84 -10.17 5.98 -0.19
CA ILE A 84 -10.84 4.79 -0.74
C ILE A 84 -12.18 5.25 -1.35
N THR A 85 -12.16 5.93 -2.51
CA THR A 85 -13.40 6.32 -3.21
C THR A 85 -13.38 5.99 -4.70
N SER A 86 -12.70 4.91 -5.12
CA SER A 86 -12.75 4.45 -6.52
C SER A 86 -12.84 2.93 -6.64
#